data_AF-A0A2P7REI5-F1
#
_entry.id   AF-A0A2P7REI5-F1
#
_cell.length_a   1.000
_cell.length_b   1.000
_cell.length_c   1.000
_cell.angle_alpha   90.00
_cell.angle_beta   90.00
_cell.angle_gamma   90.00
#
_symmetry.space_group_name_H-M   'P 1'
#
loop_
_entity.id
_entity.type
_entity.pdbx_description
1 polymer ?
#
loop_
_entity_poly.entity_id
_entity_poly.type
_entity_poly.pdbx_seq_one_letter_code
_entity_poly.pdbx_strand_id
1 'polypeptide(L)'
;KFEPRILELLERSPHLRQVIDPLLEVRRVLREQYQRLHKAMEQMAEADDVCQLLMTAPGVGSMVALSFRAGVDEPGRFGRSRS
;
A
#
# COMPACT_ATOMS: atom_id res chain seq x y z
N LYS A 1 13.19 -2.18 16.83
CA LYS A 1 12.32 -1.04 16.44
C LYS A 1 13.19 -0.03 15.68
N PHE A 2 12.80 0.43 14.49
CA PHE A 2 13.66 1.23 13.60
C PHE A 2 14.09 2.57 14.23
N GLU A 3 13.13 3.40 14.62
CA GLU A 3 13.38 4.77 15.10
C GLU A 3 14.18 4.85 16.42
N PRO A 4 13.88 4.06 17.47
CA PRO A 4 14.69 4.03 18.68
C PRO A 4 16.16 3.65 18.43
N ARG A 5 16.41 2.74 17.48
CA ARG A 5 17.77 2.35 17.11
C ARG A 5 18.53 3.48 16.42
N ILE A 6 17.84 4.28 15.59
CA ILE A 6 18.47 5.45 14.96
C ILE A 6 18.79 6.51 16.01
N LEU A 7 17.88 6.77 16.95
CA LEU A 7 18.12 7.75 18.02
C LEU A 7 19.30 7.38 18.92
N GLU A 8 19.44 6.11 19.29
CA GLU A 8 20.60 5.56 20.02
C GLU A 8 21.93 5.85 19.28
N LEU A 9 21.95 5.63 17.96
CA LEU A 9 23.15 5.87 17.15
C LEU A 9 23.52 7.35 17.02
N LEU A 10 22.55 8.26 17.23
CA LEU A 10 22.74 9.71 17.09
C LEU A 10 23.14 10.40 18.40
N GLU A 11 23.15 9.69 19.54
CA GLU A 11 23.43 10.26 20.87
C GLU A 11 24.73 11.08 20.92
N ARG A 12 25.75 10.67 20.16
CA ARG A 12 27.08 11.32 20.15
C ARG A 12 27.26 12.33 19.02
N SER A 13 26.20 12.65 18.26
CA SER A 13 26.28 13.52 17.07
C SER A 13 25.10 14.51 16.99
N PRO A 14 25.12 15.60 17.79
CA PRO A 14 24.03 16.58 17.82
C PRO A 14 23.71 17.21 16.46
N HIS A 15 24.72 17.46 15.62
CA HIS A 15 24.53 18.03 14.28
C HIS A 15 23.80 17.08 13.33
N LEU A 16 24.10 15.78 13.39
CA LEU A 16 23.38 14.78 12.60
C LEU A 16 21.94 14.63 13.09
N ARG A 17 21.73 14.72 14.40
CA ARG A 17 20.38 14.64 14.97
C ARG A 17 19.44 15.73 14.45
N GLN A 18 19.93 16.96 14.30
CA GLN A 18 19.15 18.07 13.72
C GLN A 18 18.63 17.77 12.30
N VAL A 19 19.38 17.00 11.51
CA VAL A 19 19.00 16.65 10.14
C VAL A 19 18.12 15.39 10.11
N ILE A 20 18.38 14.42 10.98
CA ILE A 20 17.69 13.12 10.95
C ILE A 20 16.33 13.15 11.64
N ASP A 21 16.17 13.90 12.73
CA ASP A 21 14.89 14.01 13.46
C ASP A 21 13.70 14.36 12.53
N PRO A 22 13.75 15.39 11.65
CA PRO A 22 12.64 15.67 10.73
C PRO A 22 12.40 14.54 9.70
N LEU A 23 13.46 13.82 9.28
CA LEU A 23 13.30 12.68 8.37
C LEU A 23 12.61 11.49 9.04
N LEU A 24 12.89 11.26 10.33
CA LEU A 24 12.21 10.25 11.13
C LEU A 24 10.72 10.58 11.27
N GLU A 25 10.40 11.84 11.53
CA GLU A 25 9.01 12.31 11.60
C GLU A 25 8.27 12.11 10.28
N VAL A 26 8.83 12.59 9.16
CA VAL A 26 8.22 12.41 7.83
C VAL A 26 8.01 10.92 7.53
N ARG A 27 9.02 10.09 7.80
CA ARG A 27 8.93 8.64 7.60
C ARG A 27 7.80 8.02 8.45
N ARG A 28 7.66 8.44 9.71
CA ARG A 28 6.59 7.95 10.61
C ARG A 28 5.22 8.29 10.03
N VAL A 29 5.01 9.54 9.65
CA VAL A 29 3.74 10.00 9.08
C VAL A 29 3.43 9.27 7.77
N LEU A 30 4.40 9.16 6.86
CA LEU A 30 4.21 8.43 5.60
C LEU A 30 3.87 6.96 5.82
N ARG A 31 4.52 6.30 6.78
CA ARG A 31 4.20 4.90 7.12
C ARG A 31 2.80 4.78 7.70
N GLU A 32 2.39 5.69 8.56
CA GLU A 32 1.03 5.72 9.12
C GLU A 32 -0.02 5.89 8.01
N GLN A 33 0.15 6.86 7.11
CA GLN A 33 -0.79 7.08 6.02
C GLN A 33 -0.79 5.94 5.00
N TYR A 34 0.39 5.36 4.70
CA TYR A 34 0.48 4.17 3.86
C TYR A 34 -0.35 3.02 4.42
N GLN A 35 -0.25 2.74 5.73
CA GLN A 35 -1.03 1.66 6.35
C GLN A 35 -2.53 1.92 6.30
N ARG A 36 -2.96 3.19 6.48
CA ARG A 36 -4.37 3.58 6.34
C ARG A 36 -4.89 3.34 4.92
N LEU A 37 -4.14 3.80 3.92
CA LEU A 37 -4.50 3.62 2.51
C LEU A 37 -4.48 2.14 2.11
N HIS A 38 -3.49 1.39 2.59
CA HIS A 38 -3.40 -0.04 2.33
C HIS A 38 -4.61 -0.80 2.90
N LYS A 39 -5.00 -0.51 4.14
CA LYS A 39 -6.19 -1.09 4.76
C LYS A 39 -7.47 -0.72 4.01
N ALA A 40 -7.61 0.53 3.58
CA ALA A 40 -8.76 0.96 2.78
C ALA A 40 -8.82 0.19 1.44
N MET A 41 -7.68 0.01 0.78
CA MET A 41 -7.56 -0.80 -0.43
C MET A 41 -7.91 -2.27 -0.19
N GLU A 42 -7.46 -2.88 0.91
CA GLU A 42 -7.87 -4.24 1.29
C GLU A 42 -9.38 -4.35 1.46
N GLN A 43 -10.00 -3.41 2.19
CA GLN A 43 -11.45 -3.37 2.39
C GLN A 43 -12.23 -3.21 1.06
N MET A 44 -11.72 -2.40 0.13
CA MET A 44 -12.29 -2.28 -1.20
C MET A 44 -12.22 -3.59 -1.99
N ALA A 45 -11.10 -4.31 -1.91
CA ALA A 45 -10.93 -5.60 -2.57
C ALA A 45 -11.83 -6.68 -1.94
N GLU A 46 -11.97 -6.67 -0.61
CA GLU A 46 -12.86 -7.57 0.12
C GLU A 46 -14.34 -7.31 -0.20
N ALA A 47 -14.72 -6.09 -0.54
CA ALA A 47 -16.10 -5.75 -0.89
C ALA A 47 -16.50 -6.05 -2.35
N ASP A 48 -15.56 -6.49 -3.21
CA ASP A 48 -15.80 -6.78 -4.62
C ASP A 48 -15.64 -8.29 -4.90
N ASP A 49 -16.73 -8.96 -5.28
CA ASP A 49 -16.76 -10.42 -5.51
C ASP A 49 -15.77 -10.89 -6.57
N VAL A 50 -15.47 -10.06 -7.58
CA VAL A 50 -14.50 -10.42 -8.63
C VAL A 50 -13.08 -10.24 -8.11
N CYS A 51 -12.80 -9.20 -7.31
CA CYS A 51 -11.54 -9.11 -6.60
C CYS A 51 -11.31 -10.34 -5.71
N GLN A 52 -12.32 -10.76 -4.95
CA GLN A 52 -12.24 -11.96 -4.11
C GLN A 52 -11.91 -13.20 -4.93
N LEU A 53 -12.58 -13.40 -6.07
CA LEU A 53 -12.30 -14.51 -6.99
C LEU A 53 -10.87 -14.45 -7.52
N LEU A 54 -10.41 -13.28 -7.98
CA LEU A 54 -9.05 -13.09 -8.50
C LEU A 54 -8.00 -13.43 -7.43
N MET A 55 -8.22 -13.05 -6.17
CA MET A 55 -7.30 -13.30 -5.05
C MET A 55 -7.19 -14.78 -4.64
N THR A 56 -8.06 -15.67 -5.14
CA THR A 56 -7.88 -17.12 -4.94
C THR A 56 -6.71 -17.70 -5.74
N ALA A 57 -6.25 -16.98 -6.77
CA ALA A 57 -5.10 -17.39 -7.56
C ALA A 57 -3.79 -17.15 -6.79
N PRO A 58 -2.83 -18.10 -6.85
CA PRO A 58 -1.56 -17.96 -6.16
C PRO A 58 -0.80 -16.71 -6.64
N GLY A 59 -0.40 -15.86 -5.71
CA GLY A 59 0.32 -14.61 -5.98
C GLY A 59 -0.57 -13.40 -6.27
N VAL A 60 -1.90 -13.53 -6.26
CA VAL A 60 -2.84 -12.42 -6.45
C VAL A 60 -3.34 -11.92 -5.09
N GLY A 61 -2.89 -10.73 -4.69
CA GLY A 61 -3.40 -10.03 -3.51
C GLY A 61 -4.30 -8.84 -3.87
N SER A 62 -4.79 -8.12 -2.87
CA SER A 62 -5.73 -7.00 -2.99
C SER A 62 -5.29 -5.94 -4.00
N MET A 63 -4.01 -5.54 -3.99
CA MET A 63 -3.45 -4.56 -4.94
C MET A 63 -3.53 -5.04 -6.39
N VAL A 64 -3.17 -6.30 -6.64
CA VAL A 64 -3.14 -6.88 -7.99
C VAL A 64 -4.57 -7.04 -8.51
N ALA A 65 -5.47 -7.58 -7.67
CA ALA A 65 -6.87 -7.78 -8.00
C ALA A 65 -7.58 -6.45 -8.32
N LEU A 66 -7.43 -5.43 -7.47
CA LEU A 66 -8.03 -4.12 -7.70
C LEU A 66 -7.45 -3.41 -8.92
N SER A 67 -6.13 -3.51 -9.15
CA SER A 67 -5.51 -2.91 -10.34
C SER A 67 -6.04 -3.54 -11.62
N PHE A 68 -6.21 -4.86 -11.63
CA PHE A 68 -6.83 -5.56 -12.76
C PHE A 68 -8.29 -5.13 -12.94
N ARG A 69 -9.08 -5.09 -11.87
CA ARG A 69 -10.48 -4.65 -11.90
C ARG A 69 -10.65 -3.22 -12.38
N ALA A 70 -9.79 -2.30 -11.94
CA ALA A 70 -9.80 -0.93 -12.40
C ALA A 70 -9.40 -0.78 -13.87
N GLY A 71 -8.52 -1.66 -14.37
CA GLY A 71 -8.14 -1.69 -15.79
C GLY A 71 -9.20 -2.31 -16.70
N VAL A 72 -10.03 -3.21 -16.16
CA VAL A 72 -11.12 -3.87 -16.90
C VAL A 72 -12.44 -3.13 -16.63
N ASP A 73 -12.61 -2.02 -17.35
CA ASP A 73 -13.71 -1.05 -17.25
C ASP A 73 -15.12 -1.69 -17.10
N GLU A 74 -15.58 -2.45 -18.10
CA GLU A 74 -16.85 -3.21 -18.05
C GLU A 74 -16.69 -4.60 -18.69
N PRO A 75 -16.56 -5.68 -17.91
CA PRO A 75 -16.47 -7.04 -18.43
C PRO A 75 -17.67 -7.44 -19.31
N GLY A 76 -18.85 -6.86 -19.06
CA GLY A 76 -20.06 -7.07 -19.86
C GLY A 76 -19.95 -6.60 -21.32
N ARG A 77 -18.96 -5.76 -21.67
CA ARG A 77 -18.74 -5.31 -23.05
C ARG A 77 -18.02 -6.34 -23.91
N PHE A 78 -17.28 -7.30 -23.34
CA PHE A 78 -16.58 -8.33 -24.11
C PHE A 78 -17.53 -9.21 -24.93
N GLY A 79 -18.73 -9.49 -24.43
CA GLY A 79 -19.75 -10.27 -25.16
C GLY A 79 -20.31 -9.56 -26.41
N ARG A 80 -20.06 -8.26 -26.58
CA ARG A 80 -20.45 -7.46 -27.76
C ARG A 80 -19.31 -7.24 -28.76
N SER A 81 -18.09 -7.67 -28.43
CA SER A 81 -16.94 -7.58 -29.33
C SER A 81 -17.01 -8.71 -30.37
N ARG A 82 -17.83 -8.53 -31.41
CA ARG A 82 -17.81 -9.40 -32.59
C ARG A 82 -16.59 -9.06 -33.44
N SER A 83 -15.66 -10.01 -33.53
CA SER A 83 -14.81 -10.17 -34.72
C SER A 83 -15.63 -10.78 -35.86
#